data_AF-A0A8C9GBW5-F1
#
_entry.id   AF-A0A8C9GBW5-F1
#
_cell.length_a   1.000
_cell.length_b   1.000
_cell.length_c   1.000
_cell.angle_alpha   90.00
_cell.angle_beta   90.00
_cell.angle_gamma   90.00
#
_symmetry.space_group_name_H-M   'P 1'
#
loop_
_entity.id
_entity.type
_entity.pdbx_description
1 polymer ?
#
loop_
_entity_poly.entity_id
_entity_poly.type
_entity_poly.pdbx_seq_one_letter_code
_entity_poly.pdbx_strand_id
1 'polypeptide(L)'
;MEIVYVYVKKRSEFGKQCNFSDRQAELNIDIMPNPELAEQFVERNPVDTGIQCSVSMSEHEANTERFEMETRGVNHVEGGWPKDVNPLELEQTIRFRKKVEKDENYVNAIMQLGSGPPGNQEGCHAPLLAPRWQQEVGSGILLLGFSAGACGHEQ
;
A
#
# COMPACT_ATOMS: atom_id res chain seq x y z
N MET A 1 -4.97 -17.80 41.41
CA MET A 1 -5.87 -16.64 41.56
C MET A 1 -6.41 -16.37 40.17
N GLU A 2 -7.71 -16.60 39.93
CA GLU A 2 -8.32 -16.31 38.62
C GLU A 2 -8.57 -14.81 38.51
N ILE A 3 -8.02 -14.19 37.47
CA ILE A 3 -8.22 -12.76 37.20
C ILE A 3 -9.53 -12.64 36.42
N VAL A 4 -10.61 -12.31 37.13
CA VAL A 4 -11.91 -12.05 36.52
C VAL A 4 -11.97 -10.59 36.07
N TYR A 5 -12.02 -10.38 34.76
CA TYR A 5 -12.20 -9.04 34.19
C TYR A 5 -13.69 -8.66 34.20
N VAL A 6 -14.05 -7.66 35.01
CA VAL A 6 -15.40 -7.11 35.09
C VAL A 6 -15.43 -5.74 34.42
N TYR A 7 -16.17 -5.62 33.32
CA TYR A 7 -16.38 -4.34 32.65
C TYR A 7 -17.42 -3.51 33.41
N VAL A 8 -16.98 -2.38 33.98
CA VAL A 8 -17.86 -1.44 34.71
C VAL A 8 -18.76 -0.65 33.75
N LYS A 9 -18.36 -0.51 32.48
CA LYS A 9 -19.04 0.37 31.51
C LYS A 9 -18.83 -0.12 30.07
N LYS A 10 -19.83 0.05 29.20
CA LYS A 10 -19.73 -0.31 27.77
C LYS A 10 -18.87 0.69 26.99
N ARG A 11 -18.07 0.24 26.01
CA ARG A 11 -17.22 1.09 25.15
C ARG A 11 -17.98 2.25 24.49
N SER A 12 -19.23 2.03 24.10
CA SER A 12 -20.13 3.04 23.51
C SER A 12 -20.52 4.18 24.46
N GLU A 13 -20.22 4.05 25.75
CA GLU A 13 -20.55 5.05 26.77
C GLU A 13 -19.32 5.84 27.26
N PHE A 14 -18.13 5.54 26.72
CA PHE A 14 -16.93 6.35 26.90
C PHE A 14 -16.90 7.49 25.88
N GLY A 15 -16.37 8.66 26.26
CA GLY A 15 -16.22 9.80 25.36
C GLY A 15 -17.52 10.47 24.91
N LYS A 16 -18.69 10.11 25.48
CA LYS A 16 -19.93 10.84 25.26
C LYS A 16 -19.72 12.29 25.68
N GLN A 17 -20.04 13.22 24.78
CA GLN A 17 -20.01 14.64 25.10
C GLN A 17 -20.87 14.89 26.34
N CYS A 18 -20.28 15.49 27.37
CA CYS A 18 -21.06 16.00 28.48
C CYS A 18 -21.99 17.09 27.92
N ASN A 19 -23.30 16.89 28.04
CA ASN A 19 -24.28 17.89 27.64
C ASN A 19 -24.39 18.93 28.75
N PHE A 20 -23.42 19.85 28.79
CA PHE A 20 -23.49 20.99 29.70
C PHE A 20 -24.51 21.97 29.15
N SER A 21 -25.68 22.04 29.79
CA SER A 21 -26.63 23.13 29.59
C SER A 21 -26.43 24.16 30.68
N ASP A 22 -26.46 25.45 30.35
CA ASP A 22 -26.61 26.51 31.35
C ASP A 22 -27.95 26.32 32.06
N ARG A 23 -27.88 25.75 33.26
CA ARG A 23 -29.01 25.58 34.17
C ARG A 23 -28.71 26.40 35.40
N GLN A 24 -29.72 27.07 35.95
CA GLN A 24 -29.56 27.74 37.24
C GLN A 24 -29.11 26.73 38.30
N ALA A 25 -28.26 27.18 39.22
CA ALA A 25 -27.77 26.35 40.31
C ALA A 25 -28.96 25.83 41.13
N GLU A 26 -29.24 24.54 41.02
CA GLU A 26 -30.25 23.86 41.81
C GLU A 26 -29.57 23.16 42.99
N LEU A 27 -29.99 23.52 44.20
CA LEU A 27 -29.57 22.85 45.42
C LEU A 27 -30.29 21.50 45.51
N ASN A 28 -29.66 20.45 44.99
CA ASN A 28 -30.27 19.11 45.00
C ASN A 28 -30.33 18.49 46.40
N ILE A 29 -29.32 18.76 47.23
CA ILE A 29 -29.20 18.22 48.58
C ILE A 29 -28.47 19.23 49.46
N ASP A 30 -29.03 19.49 50.65
CA ASP A 30 -28.35 20.21 51.72
C ASP A 30 -28.07 19.23 52.87
N ILE A 31 -26.78 18.94 53.12
CA ILE A 31 -26.35 18.03 54.17
C ILE A 31 -25.74 18.87 55.28
N MET A 32 -26.48 18.99 56.39
CA MET A 32 -25.99 19.67 57.57
C MET A 32 -24.82 18.91 58.20
N PRO A 33 -23.75 19.61 58.63
CA PRO A 33 -22.62 18.98 59.28
C PRO A 33 -23.07 18.31 60.59
N ASN A 34 -22.65 17.07 60.80
CA ASN A 34 -22.90 16.39 62.06
C ASN A 34 -21.91 16.91 63.12
N PRO A 35 -22.39 17.56 64.21
CA PRO A 35 -21.51 18.10 65.25
C PRO A 35 -20.64 17.03 65.93
N GLU A 36 -21.15 15.80 66.07
CA GLU A 36 -20.40 14.70 66.70
C GLU A 36 -19.19 14.26 65.87
N LEU A 37 -19.29 14.34 64.53
CA LEU A 37 -18.18 14.04 63.62
C LEU A 37 -17.19 15.21 63.53
N ALA A 38 -17.67 16.45 63.71
CA ALA A 38 -16.82 17.62 63.71
C ALA A 38 -15.85 17.62 64.91
N GLU A 39 -16.31 17.14 66.08
CA GLU A 39 -15.45 16.97 67.26
C GLU A 39 -14.34 15.94 67.07
N GLN A 40 -14.54 14.97 66.17
CA GLN A 40 -13.59 13.91 65.85
C GLN A 40 -12.65 14.26 64.69
N PHE A 41 -12.81 15.46 64.10
CA PHE A 41 -11.99 15.90 62.98
C PHE A 41 -10.55 16.16 63.43
N VAL A 42 -9.59 15.52 62.76
CA VAL A 42 -8.16 15.75 62.96
C VAL A 42 -7.56 16.23 61.65
N GLU A 43 -7.04 17.45 61.64
CA GLU A 43 -6.34 18.01 60.49
C GLU A 43 -5.08 17.20 60.19
N ARG A 44 -4.98 16.68 58.98
CA ARG A 44 -3.78 15.97 58.49
C ARG A 44 -2.96 16.95 57.66
N ASN A 45 -1.70 17.15 58.03
CA ASN A 45 -0.74 17.96 57.28
C ASN A 45 0.69 17.45 57.56
N PRO A 46 1.44 16.97 56.55
CA PRO A 46 1.10 16.88 55.13
C PRO A 46 0.12 15.74 54.81
N VAL A 47 -0.63 15.91 53.72
CA VAL A 47 -1.51 14.88 53.15
C VAL A 47 -0.84 14.31 51.90
N ASP A 48 -0.38 13.08 51.98
CA ASP A 48 0.03 12.33 50.79
C ASP A 48 -1.20 11.66 50.19
N THR A 49 -1.63 12.11 49.02
CA THR A 49 -2.69 11.48 48.23
C THR A 49 -2.17 11.11 46.85
N GLY A 50 -2.25 9.81 46.51
CA GLY A 50 -1.96 9.34 45.17
C GLY A 50 -3.13 9.64 44.23
N ILE A 51 -2.89 10.43 43.19
CA ILE A 51 -3.86 10.68 42.11
C ILE A 51 -3.42 9.89 40.88
N GLN A 52 -4.31 9.05 40.35
CA GLN A 52 -4.05 8.34 39.10
C GLN A 52 -4.36 9.25 37.92
N CYS A 53 -3.32 9.75 37.25
CA CYS A 53 -3.42 10.60 36.04
C CYS A 53 -3.49 9.79 34.72
N SER A 54 -3.85 8.51 34.77
CA SER A 54 -3.97 7.70 33.55
C SER A 54 -5.42 7.68 33.05
N VAL A 55 -5.59 7.79 31.74
CA VAL A 55 -6.90 7.59 31.10
C VAL A 55 -7.32 6.13 31.25
N SER A 56 -8.50 5.88 31.82
CA SER A 56 -9.09 4.55 31.87
C SER A 56 -9.46 4.11 30.45
N MET A 57 -8.69 3.19 29.87
CA MET A 57 -8.91 2.66 28.53
C MET A 57 -9.58 1.28 28.62
N SER A 58 -10.54 1.01 27.75
CA SER A 58 -11.12 -0.34 27.56
C SER A 58 -10.38 -1.06 26.44
N GLU A 59 -10.06 -2.33 26.66
CA GLU A 59 -9.63 -3.25 25.62
C GLU A 59 -10.74 -3.45 24.57
N HIS A 60 -10.35 -3.69 23.32
CA HIS A 60 -11.27 -4.03 22.24
C HIS A 60 -10.56 -4.90 21.21
N GLU A 61 -11.06 -6.12 21.05
CA GLU A 61 -10.59 -7.07 20.04
C GLU A 61 -11.47 -6.96 18.79
N ALA A 62 -10.84 -6.87 17.62
CA ALA A 62 -11.51 -6.87 16.33
C ALA A 62 -10.93 -7.99 15.48
N ASN A 63 -11.79 -8.90 15.01
CA ASN A 63 -11.40 -9.98 14.12
C ASN A 63 -11.77 -9.61 12.67
N THR A 64 -10.80 -9.62 11.76
CA THR A 64 -11.03 -9.36 10.33
C THR A 64 -11.02 -10.66 9.55
N GLU A 65 -12.03 -10.87 8.71
CA GLU A 65 -12.07 -12.03 7.81
C GLU A 65 -10.94 -11.95 6.77
N ARG A 66 -10.41 -13.12 6.38
CA ARG A 66 -9.35 -13.20 5.37
C ARG A 66 -9.96 -13.04 3.98
N PHE A 67 -9.50 -12.03 3.24
CA PHE A 67 -9.90 -11.79 1.86
C PHE A 67 -8.84 -12.35 0.89
N GLU A 68 -9.28 -13.16 -0.08
CA GLU A 68 -8.41 -13.64 -1.17
C GLU A 68 -8.52 -12.69 -2.36
N MET A 69 -7.40 -12.07 -2.75
CA MET A 69 -7.31 -11.27 -3.96
C MET A 69 -6.35 -11.92 -4.96
N GLU A 70 -6.75 -11.96 -6.23
CA GLU A 70 -5.90 -12.41 -7.32
C GLU A 70 -5.74 -11.26 -8.32
N THR A 71 -4.49 -10.94 -8.67
CA THR A 71 -4.19 -9.97 -9.71
C THR A 71 -3.97 -10.70 -11.03
N ARG A 72 -4.88 -10.51 -12.00
CA ARG A 72 -4.75 -11.06 -13.35
C ARG A 72 -4.38 -9.96 -14.34
N GLY A 73 -3.27 -10.15 -15.04
CA GLY A 73 -2.89 -9.37 -16.22
C GLY A 73 -3.17 -10.17 -17.49
N VAL A 74 -3.64 -9.51 -18.55
CA VAL A 74 -3.78 -10.11 -19.88
C VAL A 74 -2.63 -9.61 -20.75
N ASN A 75 -1.82 -10.52 -21.28
CA ASN A 75 -0.79 -10.19 -22.27
C ASN A 75 -1.36 -10.45 -23.68
N HIS A 76 -1.60 -9.39 -24.45
CA HIS A 76 -2.00 -9.51 -25.86
C HIS A 76 -0.76 -9.80 -26.72
N VAL A 77 -0.48 -11.08 -26.96
CA VAL A 77 0.59 -11.52 -27.88
C VAL A 77 0.17 -11.48 -29.36
N GLU A 78 -1.13 -11.43 -29.64
CA GLU A 78 -1.70 -11.56 -31.00
C GLU A 78 -2.15 -10.22 -31.61
N GLY A 79 -2.01 -9.12 -30.87
CA GLY A 79 -2.49 -7.81 -31.30
C GLY A 79 -1.69 -7.26 -32.48
N GLY A 80 -2.39 -6.81 -33.53
CA GLY A 80 -1.80 -6.07 -34.65
C GLY A 80 -2.22 -6.54 -36.04
N TRP A 81 -2.88 -7.69 -36.16
CA TRP A 81 -3.39 -8.15 -37.44
C TRP A 81 -4.72 -7.44 -37.79
N PRO A 82 -4.89 -6.99 -39.05
CA PRO A 82 -6.18 -6.50 -39.51
C PRO A 82 -7.27 -7.56 -39.37
N LYS A 83 -8.53 -7.13 -39.19
CA LYS A 83 -9.70 -8.02 -39.05
C LYS A 83 -9.85 -9.09 -40.15
N ASP A 84 -9.25 -8.85 -41.31
CA ASP A 84 -9.35 -9.70 -42.50
C ASP A 84 -8.14 -10.66 -42.66
N VAL A 85 -7.21 -10.70 -41.69
CA VAL A 85 -5.99 -11.53 -41.73
C VAL A 85 -5.93 -12.43 -40.50
N ASN A 86 -5.93 -13.75 -40.72
CA ASN A 86 -5.76 -14.73 -39.66
C ASN A 86 -4.26 -14.97 -39.38
N PRO A 87 -3.76 -14.72 -38.15
CA PRO A 87 -2.36 -14.97 -37.80
C PRO A 87 -1.94 -16.45 -37.83
N LEU A 88 -2.90 -17.37 -37.69
CA LEU A 88 -2.66 -18.81 -37.74
C LEU A 88 -2.44 -19.32 -39.18
N GLU A 89 -2.89 -18.55 -40.18
CA GLU A 89 -2.75 -18.89 -41.59
C GLU A 89 -1.50 -18.24 -42.21
N LEU A 90 -0.48 -19.07 -42.46
CA LEU A 90 0.82 -18.61 -42.95
C LEU A 90 0.72 -17.87 -44.30
N GLU A 91 -0.14 -18.32 -45.21
CA GLU A 91 -0.29 -17.68 -46.53
C GLU A 91 -0.85 -16.26 -46.42
N GLN A 92 -1.80 -16.04 -45.49
CA GLN A 92 -2.42 -14.74 -45.29
C GLN A 92 -1.42 -13.77 -44.65
N THR A 93 -0.66 -14.22 -43.65
CA THR A 93 0.38 -13.40 -43.01
C THR A 93 1.50 -13.05 -43.98
N ILE A 94 1.97 -13.99 -44.82
CA ILE A 94 2.98 -13.71 -45.85
C ILE A 94 2.45 -12.74 -46.91
N ARG A 95 1.22 -12.92 -47.38
CA ARG A 95 0.60 -12.00 -48.36
C ARG A 95 0.48 -10.58 -47.78
N PHE A 96 0.06 -10.47 -46.52
CA PHE A 96 -0.05 -9.19 -45.84
C PHE A 96 1.31 -8.51 -45.67
N ARG A 97 2.35 -9.24 -45.20
CA ARG A 97 3.71 -8.70 -45.09
C ARG A 97 4.23 -8.19 -46.43
N LYS A 98 4.11 -8.99 -47.50
CA LYS A 98 4.52 -8.60 -48.85
C LYS A 98 3.76 -7.41 -49.42
N LYS A 99 2.52 -7.19 -48.97
CA LYS A 99 1.73 -6.01 -49.33
C LYS A 99 2.30 -4.78 -48.65
N VAL A 100 2.49 -4.84 -47.33
CA VAL A 100 3.03 -3.73 -46.53
C VAL A 100 4.45 -3.35 -46.95
N GLU A 101 5.31 -4.33 -47.24
CA GLU A 101 6.69 -4.10 -47.68
C GLU A 101 6.81 -3.36 -49.03
N LYS A 102 5.74 -3.36 -49.83
CA LYS A 102 5.67 -2.64 -51.11
C LYS A 102 5.02 -1.26 -50.99
N ASP A 103 4.45 -0.93 -49.84
CA ASP A 103 3.78 0.36 -49.66
C ASP A 103 4.84 1.49 -49.57
N GLU A 104 4.64 2.56 -50.32
CA GLU A 104 5.57 3.70 -50.38
C GLU A 104 5.86 4.30 -48.99
N ASN A 105 4.84 4.34 -48.12
CA ASN A 105 4.98 4.81 -46.74
C ASN A 105 5.96 3.94 -45.94
N TYR A 106 5.91 2.61 -46.12
CA TYR A 106 6.82 1.68 -45.47
C TYR A 106 8.26 1.90 -45.98
N VAL A 107 8.43 1.97 -47.30
CA VAL A 107 9.75 2.19 -47.92
C VAL A 107 10.35 3.51 -47.47
N ASN A 108 9.58 4.60 -47.49
CA ASN A 108 10.02 5.92 -47.07
C ASN A 108 10.41 5.95 -45.57
N ALA A 109 9.62 5.31 -44.70
CA ALA A 109 9.93 5.23 -43.28
C ALA A 109 11.23 4.44 -43.01
N ILE A 110 11.41 3.31 -43.70
CA ILE A 110 12.64 2.51 -43.59
C ILE A 110 13.85 3.29 -44.10
N MET A 111 13.73 4.00 -45.23
CA MET A 111 14.81 4.83 -45.75
C MET A 111 15.18 5.97 -44.79
N GLN A 112 14.21 6.65 -44.20
CA GLN A 112 14.45 7.71 -43.20
C GLN A 112 15.11 7.20 -41.93
N LEU A 113 14.69 6.03 -41.43
CA LEU A 113 15.30 5.39 -40.25
C LEU A 113 16.68 4.80 -40.54
N GLY A 114 16.90 4.31 -41.77
CA GLY A 114 18.17 3.78 -42.23
C GLY A 114 19.20 4.88 -42.55
N SER A 115 18.74 6.04 -43.01
CA SER A 115 19.53 7.27 -43.05
C SER A 115 19.60 7.84 -41.63
N GLY A 116 20.42 7.23 -40.78
CA GLY A 116 20.76 7.81 -39.48
C GLY A 116 21.11 9.29 -39.62
N PRO A 117 20.75 10.13 -38.63
CA PRO A 117 20.87 11.58 -38.76
C PRO A 117 22.28 11.97 -39.22
N PRO A 118 22.42 12.90 -40.19
CA PRO A 118 23.73 13.36 -40.60
C PRO A 118 24.41 14.04 -39.42
N GLY A 119 25.42 13.39 -38.85
CA GLY A 119 26.45 13.99 -38.00
C GLY A 119 25.95 14.73 -36.75
N ASN A 120 26.00 14.06 -35.61
CA ASN A 120 26.62 14.63 -34.41
C ASN A 120 27.00 13.47 -33.48
N GLN A 121 28.21 12.95 -33.68
CA GLN A 121 28.83 12.04 -32.73
C GLN A 121 29.33 12.85 -31.52
N GLU A 122 28.43 13.18 -30.61
CA GLU A 122 28.81 13.49 -29.23
C GLU A 122 27.90 12.72 -28.27
N GLY A 123 28.43 11.60 -27.78
CA GLY A 123 28.12 11.03 -26.47
C GLY A 123 26.67 10.69 -26.15
N CYS A 124 26.18 9.55 -26.61
CA CYS A 124 25.18 8.82 -25.85
C CYS A 124 25.43 7.31 -25.94
N HIS A 125 26.03 6.77 -24.87
CA HIS A 125 26.01 5.33 -24.58
C HIS A 125 24.54 4.92 -24.37
N ALA A 126 23.87 4.51 -25.44
CA ALA A 126 22.67 3.70 -25.33
C ALA A 126 23.13 2.23 -25.43
N PRO A 127 23.10 1.44 -24.34
CA PRO A 127 23.29 0.01 -24.47
C PRO A 127 22.07 -0.53 -25.21
N LEU A 128 22.24 -0.84 -26.49
CA LEU A 128 21.29 -1.64 -27.25
C LEU A 128 21.29 -3.04 -26.63
N LEU A 129 20.42 -3.25 -25.64
CA LEU A 129 20.06 -4.59 -25.18
C LEU A 129 19.27 -5.25 -26.32
N ALA A 130 19.98 -5.86 -27.26
CA ALA A 130 19.40 -6.82 -28.18
C ALA A 130 18.98 -8.06 -27.37
N PRO A 131 17.70 -8.47 -27.38
CA PRO A 131 17.29 -9.69 -26.70
C PRO A 131 17.83 -10.90 -27.48
N ARG A 132 18.88 -11.51 -26.94
CA ARG A 132 19.41 -12.79 -27.41
C ARG A 132 18.46 -13.88 -26.92
N TRP A 133 17.69 -14.47 -27.83
CA TRP A 133 16.87 -15.65 -27.54
C TRP A 133 17.79 -16.83 -27.22
N GLN A 134 17.87 -17.20 -25.94
CA GLN A 134 18.57 -18.39 -25.50
C GLN A 134 17.52 -19.42 -25.11
N GLN A 135 17.48 -20.51 -25.87
CA GLN A 135 16.60 -21.64 -25.57
C GLN A 135 17.25 -22.47 -24.47
N GLU A 136 16.87 -22.20 -23.22
CA GLU A 136 17.25 -23.03 -22.08
C GLU A 136 16.31 -24.24 -22.02
N VAL A 137 16.91 -25.41 -22.22
CA VAL A 137 16.29 -26.70 -21.99
C VAL A 137 16.18 -26.94 -20.49
N GLY A 138 14.96 -27.20 -20.02
CA GLY A 138 14.70 -27.99 -18.82
C GLY A 138 15.24 -27.43 -17.51
N SER A 139 14.46 -26.56 -16.87
CA SER A 139 13.94 -26.74 -15.51
C SER A 139 13.38 -25.40 -15.04
N GLY A 140 12.08 -25.36 -14.81
CA GLY A 140 11.41 -24.15 -14.31
C GLY A 140 11.84 -23.86 -12.88
N ILE A 141 12.68 -22.84 -12.71
CA ILE A 141 12.75 -21.87 -11.60
C ILE A 141 13.80 -20.83 -12.02
N LEU A 142 13.37 -19.60 -12.31
CA LEU A 142 14.27 -18.44 -12.43
C LEU A 142 14.26 -17.72 -11.07
N LEU A 143 15.25 -18.03 -10.22
CA LEU A 143 15.63 -17.14 -9.13
C LEU A 143 16.49 -16.03 -9.74
N LEU A 144 16.01 -14.78 -9.65
CA LEU A 144 16.81 -13.58 -9.91
C LEU A 144 17.91 -13.48 -8.84
N GLY A 145 19.04 -14.12 -9.08
CA GLY A 145 20.26 -13.90 -8.31
C GLY A 145 20.87 -12.55 -8.69
N PHE A 146 20.68 -11.53 -7.86
CA PHE A 146 21.49 -10.31 -7.93
C PHE A 146 22.89 -10.63 -7.38
N SER A 147 23.83 -10.90 -8.27
CA SER A 147 25.26 -10.83 -7.96
C SER A 147 25.65 -9.35 -7.91
N ALA A 148 25.63 -8.77 -6.71
CA ALA A 148 26.25 -7.46 -6.47
C ALA A 148 27.77 -7.62 -6.60
N GLY A 149 28.31 -7.26 -7.78
CA GLY A 149 29.74 -7.08 -7.94
C GLY A 149 30.19 -5.86 -7.13
N ALA A 150 30.91 -6.11 -6.03
CA ALA A 150 31.62 -5.06 -5.34
C ALA A 150 32.70 -4.49 -6.27
N CYS A 151 32.47 -3.28 -6.78
CA CYS A 151 33.51 -2.49 -7.42
C CYS A 151 34.45 -2.03 -6.30
N GLY A 152 35.64 -2.62 -6.24
CA GLY A 152 36.71 -2.16 -5.37
C GLY A 152 37.05 -0.71 -5.68
N HIS A 153 37.03 0.13 -4.65
CA HIS A 153 37.68 1.43 -4.69
C HIS A 153 38.95 1.30 -3.86
N GLU A 154 40.08 1.31 -4.56
CA GLU A 154 41.39 1.63 -4.01
C GLU A 154 41.36 3.05 -3.45
N GLN A 155 41.62 3.16 -2.14
CA GLN A 155 42.56 4.10 -1.51
C GLN A 155 42.73 3.74 -0.03
#